data_AF-A0AAD8IF25-F1
#
_entry.id   AF-A0AAD8IF25-F1
#
_cell.length_a   1.000
_cell.length_b   1.000
_cell.length_c   1.000
_cell.angle_alpha   90.00
_cell.angle_beta   90.00
_cell.angle_gamma   90.00
#
_symmetry.space_group_name_H-M   'P 1'
#
loop_
_entity.id
_entity.type
_entity.pdbx_description
1 polymer ?
#
loop_
_entity_poly.entity_id
_entity_poly.type
_entity_poly.pdbx_seq_one_letter_code
_entity_poly.pdbx_strand_id
1 'polypeptide(L)'
;MVVGTQAWYSSLVAEIFSDEDQKLILDIPMSLSWPSDKSYWWPTSDGMYTIKSGYWLGCLGHMRTWELNFGSLVVMDVLYKRHIRPNKTCFVSGFEEETILHVLFDCKYALEIWRLSGFRELMIDALNTSFSDRLRWIAGKVDKVQCRTIASLTWAAWFCRNKEIFEGIVVEPEIVAAGFVKLNEEYISYKTKVNIATSVSSLPTSATWNLPPSNIFKVNVDAHISGSFGVVIRGDKGQLLCAAVKKIRSNWAPEMDEAEAARFGVKLARRLGYSNVILECDALNVVRTIHNRQEEAAPVFLMFDDIVRISGDFNIFCCVHVRRAGNTAVRLVARWETDFDRERVCMNCFPQRLQTLADIDLK
;
A
#
# COMPACT_ATOMS: atom_id res chain seq x y z
N MET A 1 0.01 18.25 21.67
CA MET A 1 -0.89 17.20 22.21
C MET A 1 -1.28 17.57 23.63
N VAL A 2 -2.51 17.29 24.09
CA VAL A 2 -2.89 17.55 25.49
C VAL A 2 -2.28 16.45 26.36
N VAL A 3 -1.36 16.82 27.26
CA VAL A 3 -0.64 15.86 28.12
C VAL A 3 -1.62 14.99 28.90
N GLY A 4 -1.43 13.67 28.84
CA GLY A 4 -2.29 12.69 29.53
C GLY A 4 -3.60 12.34 28.83
N THR A 5 -3.88 12.88 27.64
CA THR A 5 -5.05 12.50 26.83
C THR A 5 -4.64 12.01 25.43
N GLN A 6 -5.56 11.36 24.71
CA GLN A 6 -5.36 10.94 23.31
C GLN A 6 -5.95 11.95 22.32
N ALA A 7 -5.78 13.25 22.61
CA ALA A 7 -6.34 14.32 21.81
C ALA A 7 -5.30 15.39 21.46
N TRP A 8 -5.45 15.92 20.25
CA TRP A 8 -4.76 17.13 19.83
C TRP A 8 -5.27 18.33 20.63
N TYR A 9 -4.39 19.30 20.87
CA TYR A 9 -4.77 20.59 21.46
C TYR A 9 -5.30 21.47 20.32
N SER A 10 -6.53 21.20 19.87
CA SER A 10 -7.03 21.72 18.60
C SER A 10 -7.02 23.24 18.49
N SER A 11 -7.25 23.96 19.60
CA SER A 11 -7.19 25.43 19.62
C SER A 11 -5.79 25.97 19.38
N LEU A 12 -4.76 25.33 19.93
CA LEU A 12 -3.36 25.72 19.73
C LEU A 12 -2.90 25.37 18.31
N VAL A 13 -3.35 24.24 17.76
CA VAL A 13 -3.09 23.89 16.36
C VAL A 13 -3.74 24.93 15.44
N ALA A 14 -4.96 25.36 15.74
CA ALA A 14 -5.66 26.39 14.97
C ALA A 14 -5.03 27.80 15.11
N GLU A 15 -4.42 28.10 16.25
CA GLU A 15 -3.73 29.37 16.47
C GLU A 15 -2.41 29.47 15.70
N ILE A 16 -1.68 28.35 15.56
CA ILE A 16 -0.32 28.33 15.01
C ILE A 16 -0.29 28.04 13.51
N PHE A 17 -1.18 27.18 13.01
CA PHE A 17 -1.09 26.61 11.68
C PHE A 17 -2.20 27.07 10.74
N SER A 18 -1.91 27.02 9.43
CA SER A 18 -2.92 27.29 8.39
C SER A 18 -4.05 26.26 8.42
N ASP A 19 -5.23 26.59 7.89
CA ASP A 19 -6.37 25.66 7.84
C ASP A 19 -6.06 24.34 7.11
N GLU A 20 -5.14 24.37 6.15
CA GLU A 20 -4.66 23.18 5.43
C GLU A 20 -3.78 22.32 6.33
N ASP A 21 -2.79 22.93 6.99
CA ASP A 21 -1.88 22.24 7.89
C ASP A 21 -2.60 21.71 9.14
N GLN A 22 -3.56 22.46 9.68
CA GLN A 22 -4.41 22.03 10.79
C GLN A 22 -5.07 20.69 10.47
N LYS A 23 -5.66 20.55 9.28
CA LYS A 23 -6.30 19.30 8.86
C LYS A 23 -5.29 18.16 8.82
N LEU A 24 -4.09 18.39 8.29
CA LEU A 24 -3.05 17.36 8.20
C LEU A 24 -2.55 16.95 9.59
N ILE A 25 -2.29 17.92 10.48
CA ILE A 25 -1.79 17.69 11.84
C ILE A 25 -2.82 16.92 12.66
N LEU A 26 -4.09 17.34 12.62
CA LEU A 26 -5.16 16.70 13.38
C LEU A 26 -5.46 15.27 12.90
N ASP A 27 -5.14 14.96 11.64
CA ASP A 27 -5.26 13.62 11.06
C ASP A 27 -4.05 12.72 11.39
N ILE A 28 -3.00 13.22 12.06
CA ILE A 28 -1.91 12.35 12.55
C ILE A 28 -2.43 11.52 13.74
N PRO A 29 -2.33 10.18 13.71
CA PRO A 29 -2.74 9.32 14.80
C PRO A 29 -1.87 9.54 16.03
N MET A 30 -2.53 9.68 17.16
CA MET A 30 -1.86 9.85 18.45
C MET A 30 -1.31 8.50 18.92
N SER A 31 -0.01 8.40 19.16
CA SER A 31 0.59 7.22 19.81
C SER A 31 0.17 7.14 21.28
N LEU A 32 0.06 5.92 21.82
CA LEU A 32 -0.13 5.73 23.27
C LEU A 32 1.17 5.82 24.07
N SER A 33 2.33 5.64 23.43
CA SER A 33 3.64 5.57 24.08
C SER A 33 4.45 6.86 24.03
N TRP A 34 3.94 7.88 23.31
CA TRP A 34 4.61 9.18 23.18
C TRP A 34 6.09 9.04 22.76
N PRO A 35 6.37 8.38 21.62
CA PRO A 35 7.73 8.21 21.14
C PRO A 35 8.36 9.57 20.82
N SER A 36 9.69 9.61 20.76
CA SER A 36 10.41 10.79 20.31
C SER A 36 9.99 11.17 18.89
N ASP A 37 9.86 12.49 18.66
CA ASP A 37 9.48 13.01 17.35
C ASP A 37 10.44 12.54 16.25
N LYS A 38 9.87 12.15 15.11
CA LYS A 38 10.60 11.75 13.91
C LYS A 38 10.11 12.59 12.74
N SER A 39 11.04 13.05 11.91
CA SER A 39 10.69 13.58 10.59
C SER A 39 10.33 12.42 9.67
N TYR A 40 9.29 12.58 8.86
CA TYR A 40 8.90 11.59 7.86
C TYR A 40 8.63 12.26 6.50
N TRP A 41 8.90 11.50 5.45
CA TRP A 41 8.68 11.89 4.07
C TRP A 41 7.30 11.41 3.60
N TRP A 42 6.31 12.29 3.67
CA TRP A 42 4.90 11.95 3.38
C TRP A 42 4.61 11.32 2.01
N PRO A 43 5.37 11.55 0.92
CA PRO A 43 5.09 10.92 -0.36
C PRO A 43 5.28 9.41 -0.42
N THR A 44 5.95 8.81 0.57
CA THR A 44 6.17 7.36 0.63
C THR A 44 5.44 6.74 1.83
N SER A 45 4.99 5.50 1.66
CA SER A 45 4.26 4.76 2.70
C SER A 45 5.11 4.41 3.91
N ASP A 46 6.43 4.31 3.73
CA ASP A 46 7.43 4.07 4.77
C ASP A 46 7.90 5.36 5.48
N GLY A 47 7.54 6.53 4.94
CA GLY A 47 8.02 7.80 5.45
C GLY A 47 9.50 8.07 5.16
N MET A 48 10.14 7.31 4.27
CA MET A 48 11.55 7.46 3.91
C MET A 48 11.73 8.26 2.61
N TYR A 49 12.62 9.24 2.63
CA TYR A 49 12.96 10.00 1.42
C TYR A 49 13.66 9.11 0.39
N THR A 50 13.25 9.23 -0.88
CA THR A 50 14.00 8.70 -2.01
C THR A 50 14.15 9.78 -3.07
N ILE A 51 15.26 9.76 -3.82
CA ILE A 51 15.47 10.69 -4.95
C ILE A 51 14.29 10.61 -5.93
N LYS A 52 13.76 9.40 -6.15
CA LYS A 52 12.57 9.16 -6.97
C LYS A 52 11.36 9.92 -6.43
N SER A 53 11.01 9.76 -5.16
CA SER A 53 9.84 10.43 -4.57
C SER A 53 10.01 11.96 -4.48
N GLY A 54 11.21 12.45 -4.21
CA GLY A 54 11.56 13.87 -4.32
C GLY A 54 11.40 14.44 -5.73
N TYR A 55 11.89 13.72 -6.74
CA TYR A 55 11.74 14.09 -8.14
C TYR A 55 10.26 14.13 -8.55
N TRP A 56 9.48 13.09 -8.23
CA TRP A 56 8.03 13.07 -8.53
C TRP A 56 7.29 14.22 -7.87
N LEU A 57 7.59 14.54 -6.61
CA LEU A 57 6.98 15.68 -5.93
C LEU A 57 7.33 17.01 -6.63
N GLY A 58 8.60 17.21 -7.00
CA GLY A 58 9.03 18.39 -7.76
C GLY A 58 8.40 18.48 -9.16
N CYS A 59 8.13 17.34 -9.81
CA CYS A 59 7.55 17.29 -11.14
C CYS A 59 6.03 17.42 -11.13
N LEU A 60 5.35 16.79 -10.17
CA LEU A 60 3.89 16.66 -10.08
C LEU A 60 3.22 17.65 -9.11
N GLY A 61 4.00 18.35 -8.29
CA GLY A 61 3.49 19.22 -7.24
C GLY A 61 2.81 18.44 -6.10
N HIS A 62 2.21 19.17 -5.15
CA HIS A 62 1.56 18.66 -3.93
C HIS A 62 0.30 17.79 -4.17
N MET A 63 0.00 17.42 -5.42
CA MET A 63 -1.10 16.53 -5.73
C MET A 63 -0.77 15.11 -5.25
N ARG A 64 -1.62 14.57 -4.37
CA ARG A 64 -1.66 13.15 -3.96
C ARG A 64 -1.94 12.27 -5.19
N THR A 65 -0.94 12.09 -6.04
CA THR A 65 -1.06 11.51 -7.39
C THR A 65 -1.08 9.98 -7.41
N TRP A 66 -1.30 9.33 -6.26
CA TRP A 66 -1.62 7.90 -6.24
C TRP A 66 -2.96 7.58 -6.94
N GLU A 67 -3.85 8.57 -7.11
CA GLU A 67 -5.10 8.42 -7.86
C GLU A 67 -4.96 8.60 -9.38
N LEU A 68 -3.84 9.16 -9.84
CA LEU A 68 -3.53 9.25 -11.27
C LEU A 68 -2.59 8.09 -11.61
N ASN A 69 -3.17 6.92 -11.87
CA ASN A 69 -2.56 5.75 -12.51
C ASN A 69 -1.20 6.07 -13.13
N PHE A 70 -0.12 5.42 -12.67
CA PHE A 70 1.22 5.47 -13.25
C PHE A 70 1.17 5.60 -14.78
N GLY A 71 1.28 6.83 -15.30
CA GLY A 71 0.92 7.10 -16.68
C GLY A 71 1.49 8.38 -17.28
N SER A 72 2.15 9.23 -16.49
CA SER A 72 2.96 10.31 -17.04
C SER A 72 4.43 9.95 -16.88
N LEU A 73 5.02 9.34 -17.91
CA LEU A 73 6.48 9.32 -18.07
C LEU A 73 6.98 10.76 -18.00
N VAL A 74 7.75 11.09 -16.97
CA VAL A 74 8.33 12.44 -16.86
C VAL A 74 9.47 12.56 -17.86
N VAL A 75 9.19 13.22 -18.98
CA VAL A 75 10.15 13.61 -20.01
C VAL A 75 10.36 15.12 -19.98
N MET A 76 11.49 15.65 -20.50
CA MET A 76 11.77 17.09 -20.43
C MET A 76 10.70 17.94 -21.14
N ASP A 77 9.98 17.43 -22.14
CA ASP A 77 8.82 18.16 -22.71
C ASP A 77 7.74 18.44 -21.64
N VAL A 78 7.49 17.51 -20.71
CA VAL A 78 6.56 17.71 -19.58
C VAL A 78 7.13 18.71 -18.58
N LEU A 79 8.44 18.66 -18.31
CA LEU A 79 9.10 19.57 -17.37
C LEU A 79 9.20 21.01 -17.90
N TYR A 80 9.46 21.17 -19.19
CA TYR A 80 9.46 22.46 -19.88
C TYR A 80 8.06 23.08 -19.90
N LYS A 81 7.02 22.30 -20.26
CA LYS A 81 5.62 22.74 -20.20
C LYS A 81 5.20 23.21 -18.80
N ARG A 82 5.85 22.69 -17.76
CA ARG A 82 5.64 23.06 -16.35
C ARG A 82 6.60 24.14 -15.84
N HIS A 83 7.45 24.72 -16.69
CA HIS A 83 8.44 25.75 -16.34
C HIS A 83 9.47 25.31 -15.28
N ILE A 84 9.69 24.00 -15.13
CA ILE A 84 10.68 23.43 -14.18
C ILE A 84 12.09 23.47 -14.79
N ARG A 85 12.19 23.43 -16.11
CA ARG A 85 13.45 23.48 -16.87
C ARG A 85 13.37 24.54 -17.97
N PRO A 86 14.50 25.17 -18.31
CA PRO A 86 14.54 26.23 -19.32
C PRO A 86 14.50 25.73 -20.76
N ASN A 87 14.74 24.43 -21.01
CA ASN A 87 14.72 23.85 -22.35
C ASN A 87 14.18 22.41 -22.34
N LYS A 88 13.88 21.90 -23.54
CA LYS A 88 13.40 20.53 -23.79
C LYS A 88 14.52 19.57 -24.19
N THR A 89 15.77 20.00 -24.15
CA THR A 89 16.88 19.24 -24.72
C THR A 89 17.11 17.99 -23.88
N CYS A 90 17.24 16.85 -24.54
CA CYS A 90 17.54 15.58 -23.89
C CYS A 90 18.90 15.67 -23.21
N PHE A 91 18.93 15.37 -21.91
CA PHE A 91 20.16 15.40 -21.11
C PHE A 91 21.20 14.39 -21.63
N VAL A 92 20.72 13.30 -22.23
CA VAL A 92 21.52 12.16 -22.64
C VAL A 92 22.09 12.32 -24.05
N SER A 93 21.33 12.86 -25.00
CA SER A 93 21.79 13.10 -26.38
C SER A 93 22.35 14.52 -26.57
N GLY A 94 22.01 15.47 -25.70
CA GLY A 94 22.56 16.83 -25.69
C GLY A 94 22.01 17.79 -26.75
N PHE A 95 21.29 17.29 -27.77
CA PHE A 95 20.86 18.09 -28.92
C PHE A 95 19.38 17.91 -29.32
N GLU A 96 18.79 16.73 -29.09
CA GLU A 96 17.40 16.46 -29.52
C GLU A 96 16.36 16.90 -28.48
N GLU A 97 15.14 17.22 -28.93
CA GLU A 97 14.02 17.45 -28.01
C GLU A 97 13.57 16.15 -27.33
N GLU A 98 13.50 16.17 -26.00
CA GLU A 98 13.15 15.02 -25.21
C GLU A 98 11.62 14.85 -25.08
N THR A 99 11.07 14.09 -26.02
CA THR A 99 9.68 13.61 -26.00
C THR A 99 9.59 12.20 -25.40
N ILE A 100 8.36 11.72 -25.11
CA ILE A 100 8.12 10.32 -24.72
C ILE A 100 8.66 9.36 -25.78
N LEU A 101 8.44 9.70 -27.07
CA LEU A 101 8.94 8.90 -28.18
C LEU A 101 10.46 8.84 -28.18
N HIS A 102 11.12 10.00 -28.05
CA HIS A 102 12.58 10.07 -27.99
C HIS A 102 13.12 9.21 -26.85
N VAL A 103 12.65 9.40 -25.62
CA VAL A 103 13.16 8.67 -24.44
C VAL A 103 13.04 7.15 -24.58
N LEU A 104 11.93 6.69 -25.15
CA LEU A 104 11.60 5.26 -25.20
C LEU A 104 12.10 4.57 -26.47
N PHE A 105 12.27 5.29 -27.57
CA PHE A 105 12.52 4.70 -28.88
C PHE A 105 13.73 5.25 -29.62
N ASP A 106 14.03 6.54 -29.48
CA ASP A 106 15.02 7.21 -30.35
C ASP A 106 16.27 7.70 -29.61
N CYS A 107 16.29 7.66 -28.27
CA CYS A 107 17.43 8.08 -27.45
C CYS A 107 18.59 7.07 -27.55
N LYS A 108 19.82 7.48 -27.23
CA LYS A 108 21.04 6.65 -27.33
C LYS A 108 20.87 5.24 -26.76
N TYR A 109 20.21 5.15 -25.60
CA TYR A 109 19.95 3.88 -24.91
C TYR A 109 18.91 3.02 -25.62
N ALA A 110 17.84 3.64 -26.10
CA ALA A 110 16.80 2.96 -26.85
C ALA A 110 17.37 2.42 -28.17
N LEU A 111 18.08 3.25 -28.94
CA LEU A 111 18.69 2.87 -30.21
C LEU A 111 19.64 1.68 -30.05
N GLU A 112 20.48 1.68 -29.02
CA GLU A 112 21.41 0.58 -28.78
C GLU A 112 20.70 -0.72 -28.43
N ILE A 113 19.66 -0.65 -27.59
CA ILE A 113 18.81 -1.80 -27.26
C ILE A 113 18.11 -2.32 -28.52
N TRP A 114 17.54 -1.44 -29.35
CA TRP A 114 16.85 -1.85 -30.58
C TRP A 114 17.80 -2.46 -31.59
N ARG A 115 19.01 -1.91 -31.75
CA ARG A 115 20.07 -2.41 -32.63
C ARG A 115 20.44 -3.86 -32.31
N LEU A 116 20.48 -4.20 -31.03
CA LEU A 116 20.80 -5.55 -30.55
C LEU A 116 19.57 -6.46 -30.43
N SER A 117 18.36 -5.91 -30.59
CA SER A 117 17.12 -6.65 -30.58
C SER A 117 16.72 -7.18 -31.95
N GLY A 118 15.85 -8.20 -31.99
CA GLY A 118 15.17 -8.62 -33.21
C GLY A 118 14.06 -7.67 -33.71
N PHE A 119 13.90 -6.48 -33.12
CA PHE A 119 12.80 -5.56 -33.40
C PHE A 119 13.24 -4.25 -34.06
N ARG A 120 14.51 -4.11 -34.46
CA ARG A 120 15.03 -2.86 -35.04
C ARG A 120 14.21 -2.32 -36.21
N GLU A 121 13.98 -3.15 -37.22
CA GLU A 121 13.23 -2.75 -38.43
C GLU A 121 11.79 -2.35 -38.08
N LEU A 122 11.16 -3.08 -37.14
CA LEU A 122 9.83 -2.74 -36.64
C LEU A 122 9.79 -1.35 -35.99
N MET A 123 10.85 -0.96 -35.25
CA MET A 123 10.93 0.37 -34.63
C MET A 123 11.19 1.48 -35.64
N ILE A 124 11.82 1.17 -36.78
CA ILE A 124 12.02 2.13 -37.88
C ILE A 124 10.70 2.38 -38.62
N ASP A 125 9.94 1.32 -38.89
CA ASP A 125 8.67 1.41 -39.62
C ASP A 125 7.51 1.99 -38.78
N ALA A 126 7.66 2.01 -37.45
CA ALA A 126 6.58 2.40 -36.55
C ALA A 126 6.26 3.90 -36.64
N LEU A 127 4.96 4.22 -36.62
CA LEU A 127 4.45 5.59 -36.64
C LEU A 127 5.06 6.45 -35.53
N ASN A 128 5.39 7.71 -35.85
CA ASN A 128 5.97 8.69 -34.92
C ASN A 128 5.03 9.87 -34.61
N THR A 129 3.72 9.71 -34.84
CA THR A 129 2.72 10.76 -34.59
C THR A 129 2.45 10.99 -33.10
N SER A 130 2.31 9.90 -32.34
CA SER A 130 2.11 9.94 -30.89
C SER A 130 2.56 8.62 -30.25
N PHE A 131 2.84 8.64 -28.94
CA PHE A 131 3.14 7.42 -28.19
C PHE A 131 2.04 6.37 -28.29
N SER A 132 0.78 6.79 -28.18
CA SER A 132 -0.39 5.91 -28.26
C SER A 132 -0.55 5.29 -29.63
N ASP A 133 -0.33 6.04 -30.71
CA ASP A 133 -0.44 5.53 -32.07
C ASP A 133 0.70 4.58 -32.41
N ARG A 134 1.92 4.91 -31.97
CA ARG A 134 3.09 4.03 -32.12
C ARG A 134 2.86 2.69 -31.44
N LEU A 135 2.44 2.70 -30.17
CA LEU A 135 2.15 1.46 -29.45
C LEU A 135 1.03 0.65 -30.10
N ARG A 136 -0.05 1.31 -30.54
CA ARG A 136 -1.16 0.63 -31.22
C ARG A 136 -0.72 -0.01 -32.53
N TRP A 137 0.14 0.68 -33.29
CA TRP A 137 0.71 0.17 -34.53
C TRP A 137 1.61 -1.04 -34.27
N ILE A 138 2.53 -0.95 -33.30
CA ILE A 138 3.43 -2.05 -32.91
C ILE A 138 2.61 -3.25 -32.45
N ALA A 139 1.63 -3.05 -31.55
CA ALA A 139 0.78 -4.13 -31.03
C ALA A 139 -0.06 -4.83 -32.12
N GLY A 140 -0.34 -4.15 -33.24
CA GLY A 140 -1.00 -4.75 -34.41
C GLY A 140 -0.08 -5.60 -35.30
N LYS A 141 1.24 -5.58 -35.06
CA LYS A 141 2.25 -6.27 -35.89
C LYS A 141 2.98 -7.39 -35.16
N VAL A 142 2.78 -7.53 -33.86
CA VAL A 142 3.50 -8.49 -33.01
C VAL A 142 2.54 -9.34 -32.19
N ASP A 143 2.98 -10.54 -31.82
CA ASP A 143 2.22 -11.39 -30.90
C ASP A 143 2.34 -10.91 -29.43
N LYS A 144 1.57 -11.55 -28.54
CA LYS A 144 1.55 -11.18 -27.10
C LYS A 144 2.90 -11.38 -26.41
N VAL A 145 3.73 -12.33 -26.84
CA VAL A 145 5.05 -12.60 -26.27
C VAL A 145 6.00 -11.48 -26.69
N GLN A 146 6.08 -11.22 -27.99
CA GLN A 146 6.87 -10.14 -28.57
C GLN A 146 6.49 -8.78 -28.00
N CYS A 147 5.19 -8.51 -27.81
CA CYS A 147 4.72 -7.27 -27.21
C CYS A 147 5.24 -7.07 -25.78
N ARG A 148 5.32 -8.14 -24.98
CA ARG A 148 5.91 -8.09 -23.63
C ARG A 148 7.43 -7.90 -23.67
N THR A 149 8.11 -8.55 -24.60
CA THR A 149 9.55 -8.36 -24.80
C THR A 149 9.82 -6.90 -25.17
N ILE A 150 9.10 -6.34 -26.14
CA ILE A 150 9.20 -4.93 -26.53
C ILE A 150 8.96 -4.02 -25.32
N ALA A 151 7.92 -4.26 -24.52
CA ALA A 151 7.66 -3.47 -23.31
C ALA A 151 8.83 -3.54 -22.30
N SER A 152 9.46 -4.70 -22.15
CA SER A 152 10.61 -4.90 -21.27
C SER A 152 11.85 -4.14 -21.77
N LEU A 153 12.08 -4.14 -23.08
CA LEU A 153 13.16 -3.40 -23.74
C LEU A 153 12.95 -1.89 -23.66
N THR A 154 11.71 -1.43 -23.87
CA THR A 154 11.33 -0.02 -23.69
C THR A 154 11.53 0.44 -22.24
N TRP A 155 11.20 -0.42 -21.27
CA TRP A 155 11.48 -0.15 -19.86
C TRP A 155 12.99 -0.11 -19.57
N ALA A 156 13.77 -1.00 -20.15
CA ALA A 156 15.22 -1.01 -20.02
C ALA A 156 15.85 0.29 -20.54
N ALA A 157 15.39 0.80 -21.69
CA ALA A 157 15.85 2.09 -22.23
C ALA A 157 15.58 3.24 -21.25
N TRP A 158 14.35 3.31 -20.71
CA TRP A 158 13.97 4.29 -19.70
C TRP A 158 14.79 4.15 -18.40
N PHE A 159 15.05 2.92 -17.96
CA PHE A 159 15.84 2.64 -16.77
C PHE A 159 17.29 3.10 -16.93
N CYS A 160 17.93 2.76 -18.05
CA CYS A 160 19.31 3.17 -18.35
C CYS A 160 19.45 4.69 -18.34
N ARG A 161 18.53 5.39 -19.02
CA ARG A 161 18.45 6.85 -19.01
C ARG A 161 18.36 7.39 -17.58
N ASN A 162 17.46 6.84 -16.78
CA ASN A 162 17.22 7.34 -15.43
C ASN A 162 18.38 7.07 -14.48
N LYS A 163 19.09 5.95 -14.63
CA LYS A 163 20.32 5.68 -13.89
C LYS A 163 21.38 6.73 -14.18
N GLU A 164 21.57 7.10 -15.44
CA GLU A 164 22.53 8.14 -15.81
C GLU A 164 22.10 9.51 -15.27
N ILE A 165 20.82 9.88 -15.44
CA ILE A 165 20.33 11.22 -15.06
C ILE A 165 20.27 11.42 -13.55
N PHE A 166 19.76 10.44 -12.81
CA PHE A 166 19.49 10.61 -11.37
C PHE A 166 20.60 10.11 -10.47
N GLU A 167 21.42 9.18 -10.95
CA GLU A 167 22.50 8.57 -10.16
C GLU A 167 23.89 8.83 -10.75
N GLY A 168 24.00 9.41 -11.95
CA GLY A 168 25.28 9.59 -12.64
C GLY A 168 25.92 8.27 -13.09
N ILE A 169 25.17 7.16 -13.05
CA ILE A 169 25.68 5.83 -13.36
C ILE A 169 25.35 5.50 -14.81
N VAL A 170 26.38 5.38 -15.64
CA VAL A 170 26.26 4.83 -16.99
C VAL A 170 26.25 3.31 -16.89
N VAL A 171 25.20 2.69 -17.41
CA VAL A 171 25.02 1.23 -17.45
C VAL A 171 25.12 0.73 -18.88
N GLU A 172 25.50 -0.54 -19.03
CA GLU A 172 25.51 -1.26 -20.32
C GLU A 172 24.07 -1.64 -20.72
N PRO A 173 23.47 -0.97 -21.73
CA PRO A 173 22.05 -1.11 -22.03
C PRO A 173 21.64 -2.53 -22.42
N GLU A 174 22.54 -3.26 -23.06
CA GLU A 174 22.38 -4.65 -23.48
C GLU A 174 22.24 -5.60 -22.27
N ILE A 175 23.04 -5.41 -21.23
CA ILE A 175 22.98 -6.22 -20.01
C ILE A 175 21.68 -5.94 -19.27
N VAL A 176 21.33 -4.66 -19.15
CA VAL A 176 20.08 -4.23 -18.50
C VAL A 176 18.86 -4.77 -19.25
N ALA A 177 18.85 -4.66 -20.58
CA ALA A 177 17.79 -5.17 -21.42
C ALA A 177 17.62 -6.68 -21.30
N ALA A 178 18.72 -7.45 -21.40
CA ALA A 178 18.70 -8.90 -21.21
C ALA A 178 18.18 -9.28 -19.82
N GLY A 179 18.58 -8.53 -18.78
CA GLY A 179 18.10 -8.69 -17.41
C GLY A 179 16.59 -8.51 -17.30
N PHE A 180 16.01 -7.43 -17.86
CA PHE A 180 14.57 -7.20 -17.81
C PHE A 180 13.75 -8.22 -18.62
N VAL A 181 14.25 -8.64 -19.79
CA VAL A 181 13.60 -9.70 -20.57
C VAL A 181 13.59 -11.01 -19.77
N LYS A 182 14.74 -11.39 -19.20
CA LYS A 182 14.86 -12.58 -18.35
C LYS A 182 13.95 -12.50 -17.12
N LEU A 183 13.89 -11.36 -16.43
CA LEU A 183 12.99 -11.15 -15.29
C LEU A 183 11.52 -11.37 -15.68
N ASN A 184 11.11 -10.88 -16.84
CA ASN A 184 9.75 -11.07 -17.34
C ASN A 184 9.46 -12.55 -17.69
N GLU A 185 10.42 -13.25 -18.31
CA GLU A 185 10.32 -14.69 -18.58
C GLU A 185 10.25 -15.53 -17.30
N GLU A 186 11.12 -15.23 -16.33
CA GLU A 186 11.15 -15.86 -15.02
C GLU A 186 9.86 -15.61 -14.27
N TYR A 187 9.31 -14.38 -14.31
CA TYR A 187 8.01 -14.07 -13.71
C TYR A 187 6.87 -14.88 -14.33
N ILE A 188 6.85 -15.07 -15.65
CA ILE A 188 5.82 -15.89 -16.32
C ILE A 188 5.99 -17.37 -15.96
N SER A 189 7.23 -17.88 -15.95
CA SER A 189 7.55 -19.25 -15.54
C SER A 189 7.15 -19.48 -14.09
N TYR A 190 7.50 -18.54 -13.20
CA TYR A 190 7.12 -18.53 -11.80
C TYR A 190 5.60 -18.47 -11.62
N LYS A 191 4.90 -17.53 -12.27
CA LYS A 191 3.43 -17.41 -12.19
C LYS A 191 2.74 -18.69 -12.65
N THR A 192 3.24 -19.33 -13.71
CA THR A 192 2.73 -20.61 -14.20
C THR A 192 2.99 -21.72 -13.19
N LYS A 193 4.19 -21.77 -12.61
CA LYS A 193 4.56 -22.73 -11.56
C LYS A 193 3.80 -22.51 -10.25
N VAL A 194 3.57 -21.27 -9.81
CA VAL A 194 2.82 -20.95 -8.59
C VAL A 194 1.34 -21.26 -8.75
N ASN A 195 0.75 -21.04 -9.93
CA ASN A 195 -0.61 -21.51 -10.21
C ASN A 195 -0.75 -23.04 -10.18
N ILE A 196 0.35 -23.78 -10.41
CA ILE A 196 0.39 -25.26 -10.34
C ILE A 196 0.83 -25.74 -8.94
N ALA A 197 1.63 -24.95 -8.22
CA ALA A 197 2.30 -25.31 -6.97
C ALA A 197 1.76 -24.58 -5.72
N THR A 198 0.54 -24.00 -5.77
CA THR A 198 -0.18 -23.54 -4.56
C THR A 198 -0.70 -24.70 -3.71
N SER A 199 0.17 -25.65 -3.42
CA SER A 199 0.13 -26.48 -2.23
C SER A 199 1.55 -26.52 -1.66
N VAL A 200 1.87 -25.53 -0.82
CA VAL A 200 2.72 -25.63 0.41
C VAL A 200 3.18 -24.22 0.85
N SER A 201 2.82 -23.88 2.10
CA SER A 201 3.38 -22.85 2.98
C SER A 201 3.20 -21.35 2.62
N SER A 202 1.96 -20.89 2.50
CA SER A 202 1.63 -19.49 2.85
C SER A 202 1.36 -19.37 4.35
N LEU A 203 1.57 -18.18 4.94
CA LEU A 203 0.94 -17.78 6.21
C LEU A 203 -0.50 -18.31 6.22
N PRO A 204 -0.97 -18.98 7.28
CA PRO A 204 -2.26 -19.67 7.29
C PRO A 204 -3.35 -18.68 6.87
N THR A 205 -3.75 -18.76 5.61
CA THR A 205 -4.74 -17.87 5.02
C THR A 205 -5.98 -18.70 4.88
N SER A 206 -6.80 -18.69 5.93
CA SER A 206 -8.07 -19.39 5.86
C SER A 206 -9.04 -18.61 4.97
N ALA A 207 -9.74 -19.34 4.10
CA ALA A 207 -10.83 -18.77 3.32
C ALA A 207 -12.09 -18.58 4.17
N THR A 208 -12.23 -19.36 5.24
CA THR A 208 -13.36 -19.38 6.18
C THR A 208 -12.88 -19.11 7.59
N TRP A 209 -13.77 -18.65 8.46
CA TRP A 209 -13.43 -18.55 9.87
C TRP A 209 -13.20 -19.96 10.46
N ASN A 210 -12.27 -20.08 11.40
CA ASN A 210 -12.01 -21.34 12.10
C ASN A 210 -12.07 -21.16 13.61
N LEU A 211 -12.51 -22.20 14.30
CA LEU A 211 -12.50 -22.26 15.76
C LEU A 211 -11.08 -22.06 16.32
N PRO A 212 -10.88 -21.19 17.32
CA PRO A 212 -9.58 -21.09 17.98
C PRO A 212 -9.30 -22.33 18.86
N PRO A 213 -8.03 -22.62 19.19
CA PRO A 213 -7.68 -23.63 20.18
C PRO A 213 -8.34 -23.36 21.55
N SER A 214 -8.41 -24.39 22.40
CA SER A 214 -8.95 -24.27 23.75
C SER A 214 -8.26 -23.17 24.56
N ASN A 215 -9.05 -22.41 25.31
CA ASN A 215 -8.58 -21.28 26.12
C ASN A 215 -7.90 -20.15 25.32
N ILE A 216 -8.23 -20.00 24.03
CA ILE A 216 -7.80 -18.88 23.19
C ILE A 216 -9.02 -18.10 22.71
N PHE A 217 -8.93 -16.77 22.81
CA PHE A 217 -9.95 -15.84 22.34
C PHE A 217 -9.55 -15.28 20.98
N LYS A 218 -10.47 -15.34 20.02
CA LYS A 218 -10.24 -14.87 18.67
C LYS A 218 -10.89 -13.51 18.48
N VAL A 219 -10.08 -12.52 18.11
CA VAL A 219 -10.45 -11.12 17.95
C VAL A 219 -10.41 -10.80 16.46
N ASN A 220 -11.58 -10.86 15.81
CA ASN A 220 -11.75 -10.42 14.43
C ASN A 220 -11.89 -8.91 14.39
N VAL A 221 -11.19 -8.24 13.48
CA VAL A 221 -11.23 -6.79 13.28
C VAL A 221 -11.47 -6.45 11.80
N ASP A 222 -12.11 -5.31 11.54
CA ASP A 222 -12.32 -4.79 10.18
C ASP A 222 -12.55 -3.28 10.24
N ALA A 223 -12.07 -2.57 9.23
CA ALA A 223 -12.39 -1.17 9.05
C ALA A 223 -13.46 -0.94 7.96
N HIS A 224 -14.31 0.04 8.20
CA HIS A 224 -15.31 0.51 7.25
C HIS A 224 -15.15 2.00 6.97
N ILE A 225 -15.67 2.40 5.81
CA ILE A 225 -15.63 3.77 5.29
C ILE A 225 -16.08 4.76 6.37
N SER A 226 -15.43 5.93 6.43
CA SER A 226 -15.68 7.01 7.39
C SER A 226 -15.16 6.73 8.81
N GLY A 227 -13.99 6.08 8.94
CA GLY A 227 -13.31 5.90 10.23
C GLY A 227 -14.08 5.04 11.23
N SER A 228 -14.78 4.00 10.75
CA SER A 228 -15.58 3.09 11.57
C SER A 228 -14.87 1.75 11.72
N PHE A 229 -14.63 1.30 12.95
CA PHE A 229 -13.82 0.12 13.24
C PHE A 229 -14.63 -0.90 14.01
N GLY A 230 -14.79 -2.09 13.44
CA GLY A 230 -15.49 -3.21 14.06
C GLY A 230 -14.55 -4.17 14.76
N VAL A 231 -15.02 -4.76 15.86
CA VAL A 231 -14.37 -5.86 16.58
C VAL A 231 -15.41 -6.91 16.94
N VAL A 232 -15.10 -8.18 16.70
CA VAL A 232 -15.85 -9.33 17.21
C VAL A 232 -14.90 -10.25 17.96
N ILE A 233 -15.20 -10.53 19.22
CA ILE A 233 -14.44 -11.47 20.04
C ILE A 233 -15.26 -12.74 20.23
N ARG A 234 -14.63 -13.88 19.90
CA ARG A 234 -15.21 -15.21 20.02
C ARG A 234 -14.36 -16.13 20.89
N GLY A 235 -15.02 -17.04 21.59
CA GLY A 235 -14.37 -18.07 22.40
C GLY A 235 -14.00 -19.33 21.61
N ASP A 236 -13.46 -20.30 22.34
CA ASP A 236 -13.02 -21.62 21.86
C ASP A 236 -14.15 -22.58 21.47
N LYS A 237 -15.41 -22.23 21.75
CA LYS A 237 -16.60 -22.93 21.25
C LYS A 237 -17.32 -22.14 20.16
N GLY A 238 -16.70 -21.06 19.65
CA GLY A 238 -17.26 -20.22 18.59
C GLY A 238 -18.30 -19.21 19.07
N GLN A 239 -18.61 -19.23 20.37
CA GLN A 239 -19.57 -18.35 20.99
C GLN A 239 -19.14 -16.90 20.89
N LEU A 240 -20.08 -16.02 20.55
CA LEU A 240 -19.90 -14.58 20.61
C LEU A 240 -19.75 -14.14 22.06
N LEU A 241 -18.64 -13.47 22.37
CA LEU A 241 -18.35 -12.95 23.71
C LEU A 241 -18.42 -11.42 23.74
N CYS A 242 -18.05 -10.78 22.64
CA CYS A 242 -18.11 -9.33 22.50
C CYS A 242 -18.28 -8.95 21.03
N ALA A 243 -19.05 -7.90 20.78
CA ALA A 243 -19.08 -7.19 19.51
C ALA A 243 -19.02 -5.70 19.79
N ALA A 244 -18.10 -5.00 19.16
CA ALA A 244 -17.90 -3.58 19.40
C ALA A 244 -17.66 -2.82 18.10
N VAL A 245 -18.15 -1.59 18.05
CA VAL A 245 -17.84 -0.64 16.99
C VAL A 245 -17.33 0.65 17.61
N LYS A 246 -16.32 1.26 17.01
CA LYS A 246 -15.82 2.59 17.36
C LYS A 246 -15.82 3.44 16.10
N LYS A 247 -16.27 4.69 16.20
CA LYS A 247 -16.21 5.63 15.08
C LYS A 247 -15.41 6.85 15.46
N ILE A 248 -14.50 7.26 14.60
CA ILE A 248 -13.72 8.49 14.76
C ILE A 248 -13.87 9.37 13.53
N ARG A 249 -13.51 10.64 13.68
CA ARG A 249 -13.32 11.53 12.54
C ARG A 249 -11.89 11.37 12.03
N SER A 250 -11.73 10.61 10.97
CA SER A 250 -10.44 10.48 10.27
C SER A 250 -10.67 10.56 8.76
N ASN A 251 -9.67 11.07 8.03
CA ASN A 251 -9.60 10.99 6.58
C ASN A 251 -8.39 10.15 6.14
N TRP A 252 -8.21 9.03 6.83
CA TRP A 252 -7.06 8.17 6.69
C TRP A 252 -7.12 7.31 5.43
N ALA A 253 -5.94 6.89 4.97
CA ALA A 253 -5.84 5.87 3.94
C ALA A 253 -6.34 4.52 4.50
N PRO A 254 -6.84 3.61 3.64
CA PRO A 254 -7.36 2.30 4.08
C PRO A 254 -6.39 1.52 4.98
N GLU A 255 -5.08 1.61 4.72
CA GLU A 255 -4.05 0.95 5.56
C GLU A 255 -4.05 1.44 7.01
N MET A 256 -4.20 2.74 7.24
CA MET A 256 -4.28 3.31 8.58
C MET A 256 -5.61 2.98 9.27
N ASP A 257 -6.70 2.93 8.51
CA ASP A 257 -7.99 2.50 9.02
C ASP A 257 -7.95 1.03 9.50
N GLU A 258 -7.33 0.13 8.73
CA GLU A 258 -7.14 -1.28 9.12
C GLU A 258 -6.19 -1.41 10.33
N ALA A 259 -5.14 -0.58 10.39
CA ALA A 259 -4.24 -0.54 11.53
C ALA A 259 -4.95 -0.05 12.81
N GLU A 260 -5.81 0.98 12.73
CA GLU A 260 -6.60 1.41 13.89
C GLU A 260 -7.65 0.37 14.28
N ALA A 261 -8.24 -0.37 13.33
CA ALA A 261 -9.13 -1.49 13.65
C ALA A 261 -8.41 -2.59 14.44
N ALA A 262 -7.20 -2.97 14.02
CA ALA A 262 -6.33 -3.87 14.76
C ALA A 262 -5.97 -3.33 16.16
N ARG A 263 -5.58 -2.06 16.25
CA ARG A 263 -5.26 -1.36 17.51
C ARG A 263 -6.46 -1.32 18.45
N PHE A 264 -7.66 -1.05 17.94
CA PHE A 264 -8.89 -1.08 18.70
C PHE A 264 -9.20 -2.49 19.22
N GLY A 265 -9.03 -3.52 18.39
CA GLY A 265 -9.21 -4.93 18.77
C GLY A 265 -8.32 -5.34 19.94
N VAL A 266 -7.01 -5.09 19.86
CA VAL A 266 -6.09 -5.46 20.95
C VAL A 266 -6.33 -4.63 22.22
N LYS A 267 -6.66 -3.35 22.10
CA LYS A 267 -7.04 -2.51 23.26
C LYS A 267 -8.29 -3.06 23.96
N LEU A 268 -9.30 -3.43 23.18
CA LEU A 268 -10.55 -3.98 23.71
C LEU A 268 -10.31 -5.33 24.40
N ALA A 269 -9.56 -6.22 23.76
CA ALA A 269 -9.25 -7.52 24.32
C ALA A 269 -8.51 -7.42 25.67
N ARG A 270 -7.50 -6.54 25.75
CA ARG A 270 -6.80 -6.24 26.99
C ARG A 270 -7.73 -5.64 28.06
N ARG A 271 -8.58 -4.68 27.68
CA ARG A 271 -9.55 -4.04 28.59
C ARG A 271 -10.55 -5.04 29.19
N LEU A 272 -10.91 -6.07 28.43
CA LEU A 272 -11.80 -7.15 28.88
C LEU A 272 -11.08 -8.26 29.65
N GLY A 273 -9.75 -8.17 29.83
CA GLY A 273 -8.96 -9.10 30.64
C GLY A 273 -8.65 -10.43 29.95
N TYR A 274 -8.73 -10.52 28.62
CA TYR A 274 -8.32 -11.74 27.91
C TYR A 274 -6.80 -11.84 27.86
N SER A 275 -6.24 -13.00 28.22
CA SER A 275 -4.78 -13.22 28.27
C SER A 275 -4.22 -14.00 27.08
N ASN A 276 -5.04 -14.76 26.36
CA ASN A 276 -4.61 -15.57 25.22
C ASN A 276 -5.41 -15.16 23.98
N VAL A 277 -4.79 -14.45 23.05
CA VAL A 277 -5.47 -13.76 21.97
C VAL A 277 -4.90 -14.15 20.60
N ILE A 278 -5.79 -14.45 19.65
CA ILE A 278 -5.49 -14.44 18.23
C ILE A 278 -6.20 -13.26 17.59
N LEU A 279 -5.45 -12.30 17.06
CA LEU A 279 -5.97 -11.19 16.27
C LEU A 279 -6.12 -11.63 14.80
N GLU A 280 -7.30 -11.46 14.23
CA GLU A 280 -7.61 -11.79 12.84
C GLU A 280 -8.07 -10.55 12.07
N CYS A 281 -7.39 -10.22 10.95
CA CYS A 281 -7.81 -9.16 10.03
C CYS A 281 -7.64 -9.58 8.56
N ASP A 282 -8.28 -8.89 7.62
CA ASP A 282 -8.17 -9.14 6.18
C ASP A 282 -7.11 -8.27 5.48
N ALA A 283 -6.38 -7.46 6.25
CA ALA A 283 -5.30 -6.59 5.79
C ALA A 283 -3.93 -7.28 5.93
N LEU A 284 -3.50 -7.98 4.87
CA LEU A 284 -2.24 -8.75 4.88
C LEU A 284 -1.00 -7.89 5.18
N ASN A 285 -0.99 -6.62 4.76
CA ASN A 285 0.06 -5.65 5.09
C ASN A 285 0.16 -5.44 6.61
N VAL A 286 -0.96 -5.19 7.29
CA VAL A 286 -1.02 -5.03 8.75
C VAL A 286 -0.44 -6.26 9.45
N VAL A 287 -0.85 -7.46 9.04
CA VAL A 287 -0.34 -8.73 9.60
C VAL A 287 1.17 -8.86 9.42
N ARG A 288 1.69 -8.56 8.22
CA ARG A 288 3.12 -8.63 7.92
C ARG A 288 3.93 -7.64 8.76
N THR A 289 3.46 -6.39 8.86
CA THR A 289 4.16 -5.34 9.61
C THR A 289 4.26 -5.67 11.09
N ILE A 290 3.16 -6.19 11.69
CA ILE A 290 3.14 -6.63 13.09
C ILE A 290 4.12 -7.81 13.32
N HIS A 291 4.13 -8.81 12.43
CA HIS A 291 5.02 -9.97 12.56
C HIS A 291 6.49 -9.62 12.41
N ASN A 292 6.83 -8.82 11.40
CA ASN A 292 8.21 -8.48 11.08
C ASN A 292 8.78 -7.39 12.00
N ARG A 293 7.94 -6.77 12.85
CA ARG A 293 8.31 -5.63 13.69
C ARG A 293 9.06 -4.56 12.90
N GLN A 294 8.53 -4.21 11.73
CA GLN A 294 9.16 -3.17 10.92
C GLN A 294 9.03 -1.83 11.65
N GLU A 295 10.15 -1.13 11.76
CA GLU A 295 10.22 0.21 12.34
C GLU A 295 10.49 1.20 11.22
N GLU A 296 9.53 2.09 10.97
CA GLU A 296 9.66 3.14 9.96
C GLU A 296 9.13 4.47 10.51
N ALA A 297 9.12 5.51 9.67
CA ALA A 297 8.83 6.88 10.13
C ALA A 297 7.39 7.32 9.86
N ALA A 298 6.65 6.62 9.01
CA ALA A 298 5.30 7.03 8.62
C ALA A 298 4.30 7.00 9.80
N PRO A 299 3.25 7.85 9.79
CA PRO A 299 2.32 7.97 10.91
C PRO A 299 1.60 6.66 11.29
N VAL A 300 1.38 5.75 10.35
CA VAL A 300 0.78 4.43 10.61
C VAL A 300 1.60 3.60 11.60
N PHE A 301 2.93 3.79 11.65
CA PHE A 301 3.81 3.05 12.55
C PHE A 301 3.56 3.38 14.02
N LEU A 302 3.02 4.57 14.32
CA LEU A 302 2.56 4.88 15.69
C LEU A 302 1.47 3.91 16.15
N MET A 303 0.61 3.44 15.23
CA MET A 303 -0.41 2.44 15.53
C MET A 303 0.17 1.04 15.63
N PHE A 304 1.12 0.68 14.75
CA PHE A 304 1.78 -0.62 14.80
C PHE A 304 2.60 -0.80 16.08
N ASP A 305 3.35 0.21 16.49
CA ASP A 305 4.10 0.23 17.74
C ASP A 305 3.17 0.01 18.94
N ASP A 306 2.00 0.65 18.94
CA ASP A 306 1.00 0.45 19.97
C ASP A 306 0.45 -0.97 19.99
N ILE A 307 0.17 -1.55 18.81
CA ILE A 307 -0.30 -2.94 18.71
C ILE A 307 0.76 -3.90 19.24
N VAL A 308 2.03 -3.73 18.84
CA VAL A 308 3.16 -4.58 19.27
C VAL A 308 3.42 -4.42 20.77
N ARG A 309 3.26 -3.22 21.33
CA ARG A 309 3.42 -2.99 22.75
C ARG A 309 2.29 -3.61 23.57
N ILE A 310 1.03 -3.39 23.16
CA ILE A 310 -0.14 -3.98 23.81
C ILE A 310 -0.10 -5.50 23.70
N SER A 311 0.41 -6.03 22.58
CA SER A 311 0.47 -7.48 22.39
C SER A 311 1.41 -8.17 23.39
N GLY A 312 2.40 -7.46 23.92
CA GLY A 312 3.27 -7.91 24.99
C GLY A 312 2.57 -8.08 26.36
N ASP A 313 1.36 -7.52 26.53
CA ASP A 313 0.57 -7.68 27.76
C ASP A 313 -0.20 -9.02 27.79
N PHE A 314 -0.25 -9.76 26.67
CA PHE A 314 -0.89 -11.07 26.58
C PHE A 314 0.10 -12.20 26.84
N ASN A 315 -0.35 -13.29 27.47
CA ASN A 315 0.45 -14.51 27.62
C ASN A 315 0.69 -15.21 26.27
N ILE A 316 -0.33 -15.22 25.43
CA ILE A 316 -0.27 -15.73 24.06
C ILE A 316 -0.85 -14.68 23.14
N PHE A 317 -0.07 -14.25 22.15
CA PHE A 317 -0.54 -13.38 21.09
C PHE A 317 -0.08 -13.90 19.73
N CYS A 318 -1.01 -13.94 18.78
CA CYS A 318 -0.68 -14.12 17.37
C CYS A 318 -1.58 -13.23 16.53
N CYS A 319 -1.03 -12.64 15.46
CA CYS A 319 -1.80 -11.95 14.45
C CYS A 319 -1.87 -12.82 13.19
N VAL A 320 -3.05 -13.08 12.64
CA VAL A 320 -3.20 -13.94 11.46
C VAL A 320 -4.11 -13.27 10.43
N HIS A 321 -3.82 -13.54 9.16
CA HIS A 321 -4.62 -13.03 8.05
C HIS A 321 -5.77 -13.97 7.74
N VAL A 322 -6.98 -13.43 7.61
CA VAL A 322 -8.17 -14.14 7.16
C VAL A 322 -8.71 -13.50 5.89
N ARG A 323 -9.15 -14.28 4.91
CA ARG A 323 -9.79 -13.67 3.73
C ARG A 323 -11.11 -13.01 4.12
N ARG A 324 -11.54 -12.02 3.34
CA ARG A 324 -12.84 -11.33 3.50
C ARG A 324 -14.06 -12.22 3.73
N ALA A 325 -14.07 -13.44 3.18
CA ALA A 325 -15.15 -14.40 3.36
C ALA A 325 -15.21 -14.98 4.79
N GLY A 326 -14.08 -15.09 5.48
CA GLY A 326 -13.99 -15.50 6.89
C GLY A 326 -14.06 -14.35 7.90
N ASN A 327 -14.24 -13.11 7.44
CA ASN A 327 -14.33 -11.91 8.29
C ASN A 327 -15.73 -11.26 8.26
N THR A 328 -16.76 -11.97 7.79
CA THR A 328 -18.10 -11.39 7.52
C THR A 328 -18.80 -10.87 8.76
N ALA A 329 -18.66 -11.56 9.91
CA ALA A 329 -19.26 -11.16 11.17
C ALA A 329 -18.77 -9.77 11.63
N VAL A 330 -17.46 -9.52 11.63
CA VAL A 330 -16.93 -8.21 12.04
C VAL A 330 -17.17 -7.13 10.98
N ARG A 331 -17.20 -7.48 9.69
CA ARG A 331 -17.61 -6.55 8.62
C ARG A 331 -19.03 -6.02 8.81
N LEU A 332 -19.93 -6.86 9.34
CA LEU A 332 -21.28 -6.42 9.73
C LEU A 332 -21.20 -5.45 10.91
N VAL A 333 -20.37 -5.73 11.91
CA VAL A 333 -20.20 -4.90 13.12
C VAL A 333 -19.55 -3.56 12.81
N ALA A 334 -18.56 -3.51 11.91
CA ALA A 334 -17.91 -2.26 11.48
C ALA A 334 -18.90 -1.27 10.82
N ARG A 335 -20.07 -1.76 10.39
CA ARG A 335 -21.17 -0.96 9.81
C ARG A 335 -22.27 -0.59 10.81
N TRP A 336 -22.12 -0.96 12.08
CA TRP A 336 -23.08 -0.56 13.10
C TRP A 336 -23.09 0.96 13.29
N GLU A 337 -24.26 1.51 13.56
CA GLU A 337 -24.39 2.92 13.89
C GLU A 337 -23.79 3.21 15.27
N THR A 338 -22.95 4.23 15.31
CA THR A 338 -22.39 4.81 16.52
C THR A 338 -22.00 6.27 16.26
N ASP A 339 -22.01 7.09 17.32
CA ASP A 339 -21.63 8.50 17.22
C ASP A 339 -20.12 8.65 17.03
N PHE A 340 -19.70 9.79 16.50
CA PHE A 340 -18.28 10.14 16.43
C PHE A 340 -17.66 10.22 17.82
N ASP A 341 -16.41 9.75 17.91
CA ASP A 341 -15.59 9.71 19.11
C ASP A 341 -16.21 8.88 20.24
N ARG A 342 -17.11 7.95 19.87
CA ARG A 342 -17.72 6.99 20.76
C ARG A 342 -17.44 5.56 20.30
N GLU A 343 -17.52 4.67 21.28
CA GLU A 343 -17.56 3.24 21.07
C GLU A 343 -18.87 2.68 21.61
N ARG A 344 -19.38 1.66 20.93
CA ARG A 344 -20.49 0.83 21.39
C ARG A 344 -19.97 -0.58 21.59
N VAL A 345 -20.09 -1.11 22.81
CA VAL A 345 -19.63 -2.46 23.18
C VAL A 345 -20.81 -3.30 23.65
N CYS A 346 -21.03 -4.44 23.02
CA CYS A 346 -22.11 -5.39 23.32
C CYS A 346 -21.50 -6.71 23.82
N MET A 347 -21.86 -7.15 25.03
CA MET A 347 -21.32 -8.37 25.65
C MET A 347 -22.33 -9.54 25.71
N ASN A 348 -23.62 -9.25 25.91
CA ASN A 348 -24.62 -10.28 26.24
C ASN A 348 -25.81 -10.34 25.27
N CYS A 349 -26.05 -9.29 24.49
CA CYS A 349 -27.18 -9.21 23.57
C CYS A 349 -26.67 -8.86 22.17
N PHE A 350 -26.65 -9.85 21.28
CA PHE A 350 -26.20 -9.69 19.90
C PHE A 350 -27.39 -9.63 18.95
N PRO A 351 -27.39 -8.74 17.94
CA PRO A 351 -28.42 -8.74 16.91
C PRO A 351 -28.51 -10.10 16.22
N GLN A 352 -29.72 -10.56 15.88
CA GLN A 352 -29.94 -11.87 15.26
C GLN A 352 -29.05 -12.10 14.02
N ARG A 353 -28.86 -11.08 13.19
CA ARG A 353 -27.99 -11.14 12.01
C ARG A 353 -26.54 -11.50 12.34
N LEU A 354 -26.00 -10.97 13.45
CA LEU A 354 -24.64 -11.28 13.87
C LEU A 354 -24.55 -12.72 14.39
N GLN A 355 -25.54 -13.15 15.18
CA GLN A 355 -25.61 -14.54 15.67
C GLN A 355 -25.66 -15.52 14.49
N THR A 356 -26.52 -15.25 13.50
CA THR A 356 -26.63 -16.09 12.29
C THR A 356 -25.30 -16.18 11.52
N LEU A 357 -24.55 -15.08 11.38
CA LEU A 357 -23.23 -15.13 10.74
C LEU A 357 -22.23 -15.96 11.56
N ALA A 358 -22.22 -15.79 12.88
CA ALA A 358 -21.36 -16.59 13.75
C ALA A 358 -21.71 -18.09 13.70
N ASP A 359 -23.00 -18.45 13.61
CA ASP A 359 -23.44 -19.84 13.49
C ASP A 359 -23.08 -20.45 12.12
N ILE A 360 -23.07 -19.65 11.06
CA ILE A 360 -22.64 -20.10 9.72
C ILE A 360 -21.15 -20.43 9.71
N ASP A 361 -20.33 -19.66 10.43
CA ASP A 361 -18.89 -19.89 10.56
C ASP A 361 -18.54 -21.22 11.28
N LEU A 362 -19.51 -21.87 11.95
CA LEU A 362 -19.34 -23.14 12.67
C LEU A 362 -19.82 -24.37 11.90
N LYS A 363 -20.40 -24.20 10.71
CA LYS A 363 -20.87 -25.28 9.84
C LYS A 363 -19.81 -25.59 8.79
#